data_AF-A0A4R2SW18-F1
#
_entry.id   AF-A0A4R2SW18-F1
#
_cell.length_a   1.000
_cell.length_b   1.000
_cell.length_c   1.000
_cell.angle_alpha   90.00
_cell.angle_beta   90.00
_cell.angle_gamma   90.00
#
_symmetry.space_group_name_H-M   'P 1'
#
loop_
_entity.id
_entity.type
_entity.pdbx_description
1 polymer ?
#
loop_
_entity_poly.entity_id
_entity_poly.type
_entity_poly.pdbx_seq_one_letter_code
_entity_poly.pdbx_strand_id
1 'polypeptide(L)'
;MGAKSLSFAALVGFGVSGLAGCGKATDQVTENRSDLPSAALPAKPVLNVAPRALDKHRVEFTITTNMPLPIQVATSVDLVGQKGQDVYIGYQGEHVTLNKPSTVVILDTALADKPLPAADYEASVNFYPKWGAEGNALAASAPPLEAKVVFKLDGSGGTAKNATLLRERQKWVMLNVIARTPWDKADFERRLGKAEKRHSDMSHLHDAYYFPGADMTLIVNRLKNEVTVWRLGQETK
;
A
#
# COMPACT_ATOMS: atom_id res chain seq x y z
N MET A 1 11.50 40.88 30.82
CA MET A 1 12.79 41.60 30.81
C MET A 1 13.55 41.19 29.56
N GLY A 2 14.02 42.15 28.75
CA GLY A 2 15.02 41.92 27.69
C GLY A 2 14.47 41.91 26.26
N ALA A 3 14.44 43.08 25.62
CA ALA A 3 14.11 43.33 24.23
C ALA A 3 15.23 42.89 23.26
N LYS A 4 14.90 42.70 21.97
CA LYS A 4 15.31 43.62 20.89
C LYS A 4 14.77 43.21 19.51
N SER A 5 14.13 44.20 18.89
CA SER A 5 13.81 44.34 17.47
C SER A 5 15.07 44.56 16.64
N LEU A 6 15.06 44.12 15.37
CA LEU A 6 15.89 44.66 14.29
C LEU A 6 15.13 44.52 12.96
N SER A 7 14.59 45.65 12.51
CA SER A 7 14.19 45.88 11.11
C SER A 7 15.43 46.22 10.28
N PHE A 8 15.46 45.81 9.02
CA PHE A 8 16.22 46.47 7.97
C PHE A 8 15.35 46.62 6.72
N ALA A 9 15.31 47.85 6.22
CA ALA A 9 14.58 48.27 5.04
C ALA A 9 15.46 48.30 3.78
N ALA A 10 14.79 48.53 2.64
CA ALA A 10 15.26 49.24 1.43
C ALA A 10 16.01 48.39 0.37
N LEU A 11 15.93 48.65 -0.95
CA LEU A 11 15.22 49.64 -1.76
C LEU A 11 15.22 49.13 -3.24
N VAL A 12 14.16 49.45 -3.98
CA VAL A 12 14.06 49.88 -5.40
C VAL A 12 15.11 49.43 -6.43
N GLY A 13 14.61 48.87 -7.54
CA GLY A 13 15.25 48.89 -8.86
C GLY A 13 14.21 48.90 -9.99
N PHE A 14 13.79 50.10 -10.41
CA PHE A 14 13.04 50.33 -11.65
C PHE A 14 13.97 50.20 -12.86
N GLY A 15 13.51 49.52 -13.90
CA GLY A 15 14.15 49.53 -15.23
C GLY A 15 13.09 49.28 -16.30
N VAL A 16 12.64 50.36 -16.96
CA VAL A 16 11.73 50.33 -18.11
C VAL A 16 12.44 50.94 -19.32
N SER A 17 12.05 50.47 -20.50
CA SER A 17 12.35 50.94 -21.87
C SER A 17 13.54 50.20 -22.50
N GLY A 18 13.43 49.53 -23.64
CA GLY A 18 12.40 49.49 -24.67
C GLY A 18 13.12 49.47 -26.01
N LEU A 19 12.88 48.44 -26.84
CA LEU A 19 13.19 48.49 -28.27
C LEU A 19 12.09 47.77 -29.03
N ALA A 20 11.38 48.57 -29.83
CA ALA A 20 10.47 48.12 -30.85
C ALA A 20 11.27 47.41 -31.96
N GLY A 21 10.87 46.18 -32.27
CA GLY A 21 11.32 45.42 -33.42
C GLY A 21 10.12 44.85 -34.16
N CYS A 22 9.66 45.57 -35.19
CA CYS A 22 8.75 45.05 -36.19
C CYS A 22 9.46 43.95 -36.98
N GLY A 23 9.04 42.70 -36.80
CA GLY A 23 9.44 41.55 -37.61
C GLY A 23 8.24 40.64 -37.81
N LYS A 24 7.68 40.67 -39.02
CA LYS A 24 6.68 39.71 -39.50
C LYS A 24 7.30 38.31 -39.53
N ALA A 25 6.65 37.35 -38.89
CA ALA A 25 6.54 35.98 -39.36
C ALA A 25 5.40 35.31 -38.56
N THR A 26 4.23 35.23 -39.18
CA THR A 26 3.15 34.36 -38.73
C THR A 26 3.56 32.93 -39.04
N ASP A 27 4.43 32.34 -38.22
CA ASP A 27 4.59 30.90 -38.19
C ASP A 27 3.37 30.36 -37.47
N GLN A 28 2.36 30.00 -38.26
CA GLN A 28 1.41 28.98 -37.83
C GLN A 28 2.22 27.70 -37.65
N VAL A 29 2.67 27.47 -36.43
CA VAL A 29 2.98 26.14 -35.95
C VAL A 29 1.65 25.39 -36.01
N THR A 30 1.37 24.82 -37.17
CA THR A 30 0.49 23.67 -37.29
C THR A 30 1.15 22.60 -36.44
N GLU A 31 0.79 22.57 -35.15
CA GLU A 31 0.95 21.38 -34.34
C GLU A 31 0.25 20.27 -35.11
N ASN A 32 1.04 19.49 -35.85
CA ASN A 32 0.73 18.11 -36.16
C ASN A 32 0.56 17.40 -34.81
N ARG A 33 -0.60 17.59 -34.18
CA ARG A 33 -1.16 16.62 -33.24
C ARG A 33 -1.27 15.36 -34.07
N SER A 34 -0.25 14.53 -33.96
CA SER A 34 -0.27 13.17 -34.44
C SER A 34 -1.62 12.60 -34.05
N ASP A 35 -2.39 12.24 -35.06
CA ASP A 35 -3.65 11.52 -34.94
C ASP A 35 -3.38 10.28 -34.10
N LEU A 36 -3.50 10.40 -32.78
CA LEU A 36 -3.85 9.27 -31.96
C LEU A 36 -5.21 8.85 -32.53
N PRO A 37 -5.34 7.63 -33.09
CA PRO A 37 -6.58 7.20 -33.70
C PRO A 37 -7.69 7.47 -32.68
N SER A 38 -8.68 8.28 -33.08
CA SER A 38 -9.88 8.54 -32.31
C SER A 38 -10.61 7.21 -32.14
N ALA A 39 -10.15 6.42 -31.17
CA ALA A 39 -10.62 5.09 -30.91
C ALA A 39 -11.98 5.23 -30.25
N ALA A 40 -13.04 5.10 -31.05
CA ALA A 40 -14.38 4.91 -30.51
C ALA A 40 -14.35 3.79 -29.46
N LEU A 41 -15.22 3.88 -28.44
CA LEU A 41 -15.35 2.82 -27.46
C LEU A 41 -15.65 1.49 -28.18
N PRO A 42 -14.87 0.43 -27.99
CA PRO A 42 -15.15 -0.85 -28.61
C PRO A 42 -16.47 -1.42 -28.11
N ALA A 43 -17.20 -2.14 -28.98
CA ALA A 43 -18.47 -2.77 -28.61
C ALA A 43 -18.34 -3.73 -27.41
N LYS A 44 -17.15 -4.30 -27.20
CA LYS A 44 -16.81 -5.12 -26.04
C LYS A 44 -15.47 -4.63 -25.48
N PRO A 45 -15.49 -3.73 -24.48
CA PRO A 45 -14.26 -3.29 -23.84
C PRO A 45 -13.72 -4.41 -22.96
N VAL A 46 -12.41 -4.63 -23.04
CA VAL A 46 -11.68 -5.73 -22.39
C VAL A 46 -10.48 -5.17 -21.66
N LEU A 47 -10.20 -5.76 -20.50
CA LEU A 47 -9.01 -5.56 -19.71
C LEU A 47 -8.46 -6.94 -19.37
N ASN A 48 -7.16 -7.16 -19.57
CA ASN A 48 -6.49 -8.39 -19.17
C ASN A 48 -5.21 -8.06 -18.41
N VAL A 49 -4.79 -9.00 -17.57
CA VAL A 49 -3.51 -8.96 -16.86
C VAL A 49 -2.80 -10.30 -17.01
N ALA A 50 -1.49 -10.26 -17.24
CA ALA A 50 -0.62 -11.42 -17.15
C ALA A 50 0.48 -11.11 -16.11
N PRO A 51 0.34 -11.62 -14.88
CA PRO A 51 1.34 -11.43 -13.84
C PRO A 51 2.52 -12.39 -14.00
N ARG A 52 3.72 -11.94 -13.62
CA ARG A 52 4.93 -12.75 -13.54
C ARG A 52 5.75 -12.34 -12.32
N ALA A 53 6.01 -13.26 -11.41
CA ALA A 53 6.96 -13.02 -10.33
C ALA A 53 8.36 -12.82 -10.91
N LEU A 54 8.98 -11.68 -10.61
CA LEU A 54 10.38 -11.41 -10.96
C LEU A 54 11.30 -11.92 -9.84
N ASP A 55 10.87 -11.73 -8.60
CA ASP A 55 11.50 -12.26 -7.39
C ASP A 55 10.49 -12.27 -6.23
N LYS A 56 11.00 -12.38 -5.00
CA LYS A 56 10.24 -12.44 -3.75
C LYS A 56 9.44 -11.17 -3.40
N HIS A 57 9.80 -10.05 -4.02
CA HIS A 57 9.25 -8.73 -3.74
C HIS A 57 8.66 -8.06 -4.98
N ARG A 58 9.08 -8.44 -6.18
CA ARG A 58 8.67 -7.76 -7.41
C ARG A 58 7.80 -8.65 -8.28
N VAL A 59 6.68 -8.09 -8.71
CA VAL A 59 5.75 -8.74 -9.64
C VAL A 59 5.58 -7.85 -10.86
N GLU A 60 5.85 -8.40 -12.04
CA GLU A 60 5.60 -7.74 -13.31
C GLU A 60 4.16 -8.00 -13.75
N PHE A 61 3.44 -6.94 -14.11
CA PHE A 61 2.09 -6.97 -14.65
C PHE A 61 2.17 -6.57 -16.12
N THR A 62 1.84 -7.48 -17.03
CA THR A 62 1.55 -7.12 -18.42
C THR A 62 0.06 -6.86 -18.55
N ILE A 63 -0.33 -5.59 -18.63
CA ILE A 63 -1.72 -5.15 -18.69
C ILE A 63 -2.07 -4.86 -20.14
N THR A 64 -3.15 -5.45 -20.64
CA THR A 64 -3.64 -5.19 -22.00
C THR A 64 -5.08 -4.74 -22.01
N THR A 65 -5.42 -3.82 -22.92
CA THR A 65 -6.79 -3.32 -23.09
C THR A 65 -7.04 -2.87 -24.52
N ASN A 66 -8.30 -2.90 -24.93
CA ASN A 66 -8.77 -2.28 -26.17
C ASN A 66 -9.58 -0.99 -25.90
N MET A 67 -9.61 -0.49 -24.67
CA MET A 67 -10.31 0.75 -24.32
C MET A 67 -9.66 1.97 -24.99
N PRO A 68 -10.43 3.06 -25.22
CA PRO A 68 -9.88 4.36 -25.59
C PRO A 68 -8.89 4.83 -24.52
N LEU A 69 -7.69 5.24 -24.93
CA LEU A 69 -6.62 5.66 -24.03
C LEU A 69 -6.48 7.19 -24.02
N PRO A 70 -5.95 7.80 -22.95
CA PRO A 70 -5.44 7.17 -21.73
C PRO A 70 -6.53 6.77 -20.74
N ILE A 71 -6.22 5.83 -19.86
CA ILE A 71 -7.05 5.47 -18.69
C ILE A 71 -6.17 5.18 -17.48
N GLN A 72 -6.73 5.26 -16.27
CA GLN A 72 -6.10 4.80 -15.04
C GLN A 72 -6.75 3.51 -14.56
N VAL A 73 -5.91 2.58 -14.09
CA VAL A 73 -6.36 1.30 -13.50
C VAL A 73 -5.74 1.13 -12.12
N ALA A 74 -6.47 0.54 -11.18
CA ALA A 74 -5.94 0.13 -9.88
C ALA A 74 -5.38 -1.28 -10.02
N THR A 75 -4.25 -1.55 -9.37
CA THR A 75 -3.61 -2.86 -9.39
C THR A 75 -3.53 -3.42 -7.97
N SER A 76 -3.63 -4.74 -7.81
CA SER A 76 -3.42 -5.38 -6.51
C SER A 76 -2.87 -6.80 -6.64
N VAL A 77 -2.23 -7.26 -5.57
CA VAL A 77 -1.76 -8.63 -5.38
C VAL A 77 -2.32 -9.12 -4.05
N ASP A 78 -3.32 -10.00 -4.10
CA ASP A 78 -4.08 -10.43 -2.92
C ASP A 78 -3.90 -11.93 -2.68
N LEU A 79 -3.71 -12.36 -1.42
CA LEU A 79 -3.62 -13.80 -1.12
C LEU A 79 -4.92 -14.50 -1.51
N VAL A 80 -4.83 -15.64 -2.19
CA VAL A 80 -6.00 -16.41 -2.65
C VAL A 80 -6.81 -16.96 -1.47
N GLY A 81 -8.14 -16.91 -1.60
CA GLY A 81 -9.07 -17.59 -0.69
C GLY A 81 -9.40 -16.84 0.60
N GLN A 82 -8.99 -15.57 0.72
CA GLN A 82 -9.31 -14.73 1.87
C GLN A 82 -10.80 -14.39 1.91
N LYS A 83 -11.41 -14.53 3.09
CA LYS A 83 -12.79 -14.15 3.37
C LYS A 83 -12.84 -12.76 3.99
N GLY A 84 -14.00 -12.10 3.95
CA GLY A 84 -14.16 -10.71 4.43
C GLY A 84 -13.82 -10.47 5.90
N GLN A 85 -13.89 -11.49 6.75
CA GLN A 85 -13.50 -11.42 8.17
C GLN A 85 -12.02 -11.76 8.45
N ASP A 86 -11.31 -12.29 7.45
CA ASP A 86 -9.92 -12.71 7.59
C ASP A 86 -9.00 -11.48 7.64
N VAL A 87 -7.79 -11.65 8.17
CA VAL A 87 -6.82 -10.56 8.15
C VAL A 87 -6.25 -10.42 6.75
N TYR A 88 -6.52 -9.30 6.09
CA TYR A 88 -6.10 -8.99 4.73
C TYR A 88 -4.58 -9.08 4.53
N ILE A 89 -4.12 -10.07 3.76
CA ILE A 89 -2.76 -10.30 3.26
C ILE A 89 -2.76 -9.96 1.77
N GLY A 90 -2.11 -8.86 1.42
CA GLY A 90 -1.97 -8.44 0.04
C GLY A 90 -1.22 -7.12 -0.05
N TYR A 91 -1.08 -6.65 -1.28
CA TYR A 91 -0.53 -5.36 -1.62
C TYR A 91 -1.49 -4.68 -2.60
N GLN A 92 -2.02 -3.53 -2.21
CA GLN A 92 -2.75 -2.66 -3.12
C GLN A 92 -1.72 -1.77 -3.81
N GLY A 93 -1.51 -2.03 -5.10
CA GLY A 93 -0.64 -1.22 -5.92
C GLY A 93 -1.27 0.14 -6.22
N GLU A 94 -0.44 1.06 -6.70
CA GLU A 94 -0.88 2.38 -7.10
C GLU A 94 -1.77 2.34 -8.34
N HIS A 95 -2.39 3.50 -8.64
CA HIS A 95 -3.07 3.72 -9.90
C HIS A 95 -2.06 3.83 -11.04
N VAL A 96 -2.23 3.00 -12.07
CA VAL A 96 -1.37 2.98 -13.25
C VAL A 96 -2.09 3.65 -14.41
N THR A 97 -1.47 4.66 -15.01
CA THR A 97 -1.96 5.24 -16.26
C THR A 97 -1.53 4.39 -17.46
N LEU A 98 -2.51 3.82 -18.16
CA LEU A 98 -2.31 3.11 -19.42
C LEU A 98 -2.38 4.12 -20.56
N ASN A 99 -1.25 4.32 -21.25
CA ASN A 99 -1.14 5.17 -22.44
C ASN A 99 -1.00 4.36 -23.73
N LYS A 100 -0.92 3.03 -23.61
CA LYS A 100 -0.77 2.09 -24.74
C LYS A 100 -1.68 0.87 -24.54
N PRO A 101 -2.12 0.20 -25.62
CA PRO A 101 -2.95 -1.02 -25.53
C PRO A 101 -2.30 -2.16 -24.74
N SER A 102 -0.97 -2.13 -24.62
CA SER A 102 -0.19 -3.02 -23.77
C SER A 102 0.80 -2.19 -22.97
N THR A 103 0.79 -2.36 -21.65
CA THR A 103 1.67 -1.66 -20.71
C THR A 103 2.24 -2.67 -19.73
N VAL A 104 3.55 -2.60 -19.48
CA VAL A 104 4.23 -3.41 -18.47
C VAL A 104 4.49 -2.53 -17.24
N VAL A 105 4.13 -3.03 -16.07
CA VAL A 105 4.31 -2.36 -14.78
C VAL A 105 5.01 -3.32 -13.82
N ILE A 106 5.87 -2.83 -12.95
CA ILE A 106 6.47 -3.63 -11.89
C ILE A 106 5.92 -3.13 -10.56
N LEU A 107 5.25 -4.01 -9.82
CA LEU A 107 4.80 -3.76 -8.46
C LEU A 107 5.87 -4.21 -7.48
N ASP A 108 6.31 -3.30 -6.61
CA ASP A 108 7.19 -3.62 -5.48
C ASP A 108 6.36 -3.93 -4.23
N THR A 109 6.12 -5.22 -4.00
CA THR A 109 5.39 -5.72 -2.85
C THR A 109 6.19 -5.62 -1.53
N ALA A 110 7.46 -5.18 -1.56
CA ALA A 110 8.16 -4.80 -0.34
C ALA A 110 7.55 -3.55 0.33
N LEU A 111 6.78 -2.77 -0.42
CA LEU A 111 6.05 -1.61 0.08
C LEU A 111 4.75 -1.97 0.82
N ALA A 112 4.37 -3.26 0.86
CA ALA A 112 3.27 -3.71 1.70
C ALA A 112 3.59 -3.48 3.19
N ASP A 113 2.56 -3.20 4.01
CA ASP A 113 2.72 -3.01 5.45
C ASP A 113 3.46 -4.16 6.15
N LYS A 114 3.38 -5.37 5.57
CA LYS A 114 4.09 -6.56 6.02
C LYS A 114 4.58 -7.36 4.81
N PRO A 115 5.75 -8.02 4.92
CA PRO A 115 6.26 -8.91 3.87
C PRO A 115 5.23 -9.96 3.45
N LEU A 116 5.04 -10.11 2.14
CA LEU A 116 4.12 -11.09 1.59
C LEU A 116 4.70 -12.51 1.76
N PRO A 117 3.95 -13.46 2.34
CA PRO A 117 4.39 -14.85 2.48
C PRO A 117 4.44 -15.60 1.14
N ALA A 118 5.17 -16.72 1.10
CA ALA A 118 5.16 -17.65 -0.02
C ALA A 118 3.78 -18.29 -0.20
N ALA A 119 3.09 -18.06 -1.32
CA ALA A 119 1.75 -18.58 -1.60
C ALA A 119 1.28 -18.37 -3.04
N ASP A 120 0.06 -18.80 -3.32
CA ASP A 120 -0.70 -18.39 -4.50
C ASP A 120 -1.43 -17.08 -4.22
N TYR A 121 -1.29 -16.13 -5.14
CA TYR A 121 -1.88 -14.79 -5.09
C TYR A 121 -2.74 -14.54 -6.32
N GLU A 122 -3.79 -13.73 -6.16
CA GLU A 122 -4.58 -13.16 -7.23
C GLU A 122 -4.01 -11.79 -7.58
N ALA A 123 -3.50 -11.65 -8.81
CA ALA A 123 -3.19 -10.36 -9.39
C ALA A 123 -4.47 -9.77 -10.00
N SER A 124 -4.86 -8.58 -9.54
CA SER A 124 -6.06 -7.89 -10.03
C SER A 124 -5.71 -6.57 -10.70
N VAL A 125 -6.43 -6.25 -11.77
CA VAL A 125 -6.42 -4.93 -12.40
C VAL A 125 -7.86 -4.48 -12.58
N ASN A 126 -8.19 -3.31 -12.03
CA ASN A 126 -9.55 -2.78 -12.01
C ASN A 126 -9.61 -1.41 -12.68
N PHE A 127 -10.58 -1.24 -13.57
CA PHE A 127 -10.94 0.04 -14.16
C PHE A 127 -12.31 0.45 -13.64
N TYR A 128 -12.40 1.66 -13.10
CA TYR A 128 -13.68 2.27 -12.71
C TYR A 128 -13.85 3.61 -13.42
N PRO A 129 -14.90 3.80 -14.24
CA PRO A 129 -15.05 4.99 -15.10
C PRO A 129 -15.00 6.32 -14.34
N LYS A 130 -15.52 6.34 -13.10
CA LYS A 130 -15.61 7.55 -12.27
C LYS A 130 -14.26 8.26 -12.05
N TRP A 131 -13.17 7.50 -11.98
CA TRP A 131 -11.82 8.04 -11.79
C TRP A 131 -10.82 7.54 -12.84
N GLY A 132 -11.02 6.33 -13.34
CA GLY A 132 -10.18 5.70 -14.35
C GLY A 132 -10.24 6.38 -15.72
N ALA A 133 -11.28 7.15 -16.00
CA ALA A 133 -11.45 7.85 -17.28
C ALA A 133 -11.24 9.36 -17.19
N GLU A 134 -10.55 9.85 -16.16
CA GLU A 134 -10.27 11.28 -16.01
C GLU A 134 -9.55 11.82 -17.26
N GLY A 135 -10.13 12.84 -17.89
CA GLY A 135 -9.63 13.41 -19.15
C GLY A 135 -9.99 12.63 -20.42
N ASN A 136 -10.74 11.53 -20.33
CA ASN A 136 -11.12 10.69 -21.47
C ASN A 136 -12.63 10.37 -21.48
N ALA A 137 -13.39 11.22 -22.16
CA ALA A 137 -14.86 11.11 -22.23
C ALA A 137 -15.36 9.80 -22.87
N LEU A 138 -14.59 9.21 -23.80
CA LEU A 138 -14.96 7.94 -24.42
C LEU A 138 -14.82 6.78 -23.43
N ALA A 139 -13.72 6.73 -22.68
CA ALA A 139 -13.53 5.73 -21.64
C ALA A 139 -14.51 5.91 -20.47
N ALA A 140 -14.97 7.14 -20.20
CA ALA A 140 -15.94 7.41 -19.13
C ALA A 140 -17.31 6.76 -19.38
N SER A 141 -17.61 6.42 -20.63
CA SER A 141 -18.83 5.70 -21.02
C SER A 141 -18.72 4.18 -20.94
N ALA A 142 -17.51 3.64 -20.71
CA ALA A 142 -17.31 2.21 -20.51
C ALA A 142 -17.92 1.74 -19.16
N PRO A 143 -18.32 0.48 -19.03
CA PRO A 143 -18.62 -0.10 -17.72
C PRO A 143 -17.33 -0.30 -16.89
N PRO A 144 -17.44 -0.50 -15.57
CA PRO A 144 -16.32 -1.01 -14.79
C PRO A 144 -15.80 -2.34 -15.37
N LEU A 145 -14.48 -2.52 -15.36
CA LEU A 145 -13.83 -3.74 -15.84
C LEU A 145 -12.87 -4.26 -14.78
N GLU A 146 -12.73 -5.58 -14.74
CA GLU A 146 -11.89 -6.30 -13.81
C GLU A 146 -11.18 -7.44 -14.55
N ALA A 147 -9.88 -7.57 -14.29
CA ALA A 147 -9.07 -8.68 -14.76
C ALA A 147 -8.36 -9.32 -13.58
N LYS A 148 -8.45 -10.65 -13.46
CA LYS A 148 -7.90 -11.43 -12.35
C LYS A 148 -7.16 -12.64 -12.86
N VAL A 149 -5.95 -12.87 -12.35
CA VAL A 149 -5.16 -14.07 -12.64
C VAL A 149 -4.46 -14.54 -11.38
N VAL A 150 -4.58 -15.83 -11.08
CA VAL A 150 -3.82 -16.46 -9.99
C VAL A 150 -2.41 -16.77 -10.46
N PHE A 151 -1.42 -16.43 -9.64
CA PHE A 151 -0.02 -16.74 -9.86
C PHE A 151 0.67 -17.09 -8.55
N LYS A 152 1.83 -17.74 -8.65
CA LYS A 152 2.63 -18.11 -7.48
C LYS A 152 3.67 -17.03 -7.19
N LEU A 153 3.74 -16.61 -5.93
CA LEU A 153 4.77 -15.72 -5.42
C LEU A 153 5.55 -16.46 -4.33
N ASP A 154 6.86 -16.58 -4.52
CA ASP A 154 7.74 -17.22 -3.54
C ASP A 154 7.80 -16.45 -2.21
N GLY A 155 7.42 -15.17 -2.23
CA GLY A 155 7.30 -14.32 -1.06
C GLY A 155 8.62 -14.07 -0.34
N SER A 156 8.60 -13.10 0.55
CA SER A 156 9.73 -12.73 1.40
C SER A 156 9.49 -13.00 2.89
N GLY A 157 8.23 -13.29 3.25
CA GLY A 157 7.83 -13.71 4.58
C GLY A 157 7.87 -15.22 4.82
N GLY A 158 7.25 -15.65 5.92
CA GLY A 158 6.99 -17.07 6.20
C GLY A 158 5.95 -17.68 5.27
N THR A 159 5.35 -18.81 5.66
CA THR A 159 4.23 -19.40 4.90
C THR A 159 2.94 -18.60 5.10
N ALA A 160 2.00 -18.66 4.14
CA ALA A 160 0.69 -18.01 4.30
C ALA A 160 -0.02 -18.42 5.59
N LYS A 161 -0.02 -19.72 5.92
CA LYS A 161 -0.59 -20.23 7.16
C LYS A 161 0.04 -19.60 8.40
N ASN A 162 1.36 -19.44 8.42
CA ASN A 162 2.06 -18.80 9.54
C ASN A 162 1.73 -17.31 9.62
N ALA A 163 1.66 -16.62 8.47
CA ALA A 163 1.28 -15.21 8.41
C ALA A 163 -0.15 -14.97 8.90
N THR A 164 -1.11 -15.80 8.47
CA THR A 164 -2.50 -15.76 8.95
C THR A 164 -2.57 -15.99 10.45
N LEU A 165 -1.94 -17.06 10.96
CA LEU A 165 -1.95 -17.39 12.39
C LEU A 165 -1.32 -16.28 13.25
N LEU A 166 -0.20 -15.70 12.79
CA LEU A 166 0.45 -14.57 13.46
C LEU A 166 -0.50 -13.37 13.55
N ARG A 167 -1.17 -13.04 12.43
CA ARG A 167 -2.09 -11.91 12.36
C ARG A 167 -3.36 -12.12 13.19
N GLU A 168 -3.91 -13.32 13.21
CA GLU A 168 -5.04 -13.69 14.06
C GLU A 168 -4.70 -13.54 15.55
N ARG A 169 -3.51 -13.98 15.95
CA ARG A 169 -3.03 -13.81 17.34
C ARG A 169 -2.81 -12.35 17.69
N GLN A 170 -2.21 -11.56 16.80
CA GLN A 170 -2.08 -10.11 16.99
C GLN A 170 -3.45 -9.45 17.17
N LYS A 171 -4.39 -9.74 16.27
CA LYS A 171 -5.77 -9.24 16.34
C LYS A 171 -6.44 -9.63 17.66
N TRP A 172 -6.26 -10.86 18.11
CA TRP A 172 -6.81 -11.30 19.40
C TRP A 172 -6.24 -10.48 20.57
N VAL A 173 -4.92 -10.26 20.62
CA VAL A 173 -4.29 -9.43 21.67
C VAL A 173 -4.87 -8.01 21.63
N MET A 174 -4.89 -7.38 20.46
CA MET A 174 -5.39 -6.01 20.30
C MET A 174 -6.84 -5.82 20.74
N LEU A 175 -7.69 -6.86 20.55
CA LEU A 175 -9.13 -6.78 20.86
C LEU A 175 -9.48 -7.24 22.29
N ASN A 176 -8.65 -8.08 22.92
CA ASN A 176 -9.01 -8.74 24.19
C ASN A 176 -8.08 -8.37 25.35
N VAL A 177 -6.90 -7.80 25.07
CA VAL A 177 -5.89 -7.48 26.08
C VAL A 177 -5.80 -5.97 26.22
N ILE A 178 -6.28 -5.49 27.36
CA ILE A 178 -6.24 -4.08 27.76
C ILE A 178 -5.47 -3.95 29.08
N ALA A 179 -5.20 -2.71 29.49
CA ALA A 179 -4.64 -2.48 30.81
C ALA A 179 -5.55 -3.09 31.89
N ARG A 180 -4.94 -3.74 32.89
CA ARG A 180 -5.60 -4.47 33.98
C ARG A 180 -6.26 -5.81 33.58
N THR A 181 -6.04 -6.31 32.35
CA THR A 181 -6.40 -7.70 32.03
C THR A 181 -5.65 -8.65 32.97
N PRO A 182 -6.33 -9.57 33.69
CA PRO A 182 -5.67 -10.51 34.58
C PRO A 182 -4.60 -11.33 33.85
N TRP A 183 -3.44 -11.51 34.48
CA TRP A 183 -2.36 -12.32 33.93
C TRP A 183 -2.55 -13.78 34.30
N ASP A 184 -2.95 -14.58 33.31
CA ASP A 184 -2.90 -16.03 33.35
C ASP A 184 -1.96 -16.53 32.25
N LYS A 185 -0.70 -16.79 32.62
CA LYS A 185 0.32 -17.24 31.68
C LYS A 185 -0.12 -18.49 30.90
N ALA A 186 -0.84 -19.43 31.53
CA ALA A 186 -1.24 -20.66 30.87
C ALA A 186 -2.33 -20.40 29.80
N ASP A 187 -3.30 -19.53 30.06
CA ASP A 187 -4.28 -19.12 29.05
C ASP A 187 -3.62 -18.37 27.89
N PHE A 188 -2.73 -17.42 28.19
CA PHE A 188 -1.99 -16.68 27.17
C PHE A 188 -1.13 -17.62 26.32
N GLU A 189 -0.36 -18.52 26.93
CA GLU A 189 0.50 -19.46 26.20
C GLU A 189 -0.30 -20.48 25.37
N ARG A 190 -1.48 -20.87 25.84
CA ARG A 190 -2.39 -21.73 25.08
C ARG A 190 -2.85 -21.06 23.78
N ARG A 191 -3.08 -19.74 23.79
CA ARG A 191 -3.58 -18.98 22.63
C ARG A 191 -2.45 -18.51 21.71
N LEU A 192 -1.41 -17.95 22.30
CA LEU A 192 -0.34 -17.22 21.60
C LEU A 192 0.91 -18.09 21.34
N GLY A 193 1.01 -19.24 22.01
CA GLY A 193 2.22 -20.06 22.04
C GLY A 193 3.11 -19.73 23.24
N LYS A 194 4.20 -20.47 23.42
CA LYS A 194 5.13 -20.28 24.56
C LYS A 194 5.67 -18.85 24.60
N ALA A 195 5.74 -18.29 25.82
CA ALA A 195 6.31 -16.98 26.05
C ALA A 195 7.79 -17.05 26.42
N GLU A 196 8.55 -16.09 25.93
CA GLU A 196 9.90 -15.80 26.38
C GLU A 196 9.84 -14.69 27.43
N LYS A 197 10.16 -15.02 28.68
CA LYS A 197 10.24 -14.03 29.75
C LYS A 197 11.52 -13.21 29.60
N ARG A 198 11.38 -11.89 29.69
CA ARG A 198 12.46 -10.89 29.57
C ARG A 198 12.34 -9.84 30.65
N HIS A 199 13.41 -9.08 30.83
CA HIS A 199 13.40 -7.89 31.68
C HIS A 199 12.51 -6.80 31.05
N SER A 200 11.74 -6.08 31.86
CA SER A 200 11.00 -4.89 31.39
C SER A 200 11.77 -3.64 31.75
N ASP A 201 11.93 -2.73 30.78
CA ASP A 201 12.59 -1.45 30.97
C ASP A 201 11.64 -0.38 31.54
N MET A 202 10.36 -0.71 31.73
CA MET A 202 9.35 0.22 32.23
C MET A 202 9.51 0.48 33.73
N SER A 203 9.75 -0.59 34.51
CA SER A 203 10.00 -0.52 35.96
C SER A 203 10.34 -1.92 36.48
N HIS A 204 11.09 -1.98 37.59
CA HIS A 204 11.44 -3.22 38.31
C HIS A 204 10.22 -4.05 38.78
N LEU A 205 9.03 -3.44 38.80
CA LEU A 205 7.77 -4.11 39.15
C LEU A 205 7.11 -4.85 37.97
N HIS A 206 7.69 -4.76 36.77
CA HIS A 206 7.15 -5.39 35.57
C HIS A 206 8.06 -6.50 35.05
N ASP A 207 7.42 -7.53 34.49
CA ASP A 207 8.06 -8.52 33.65
C ASP A 207 7.57 -8.32 32.20
N ALA A 208 8.45 -8.52 31.22
CA ALA A 208 8.06 -8.54 29.81
C ALA A 208 7.94 -10.00 29.34
N TYR A 209 6.83 -10.36 28.69
CA TYR A 209 6.62 -11.68 28.11
C TYR A 209 6.44 -11.54 26.61
N TYR A 210 7.48 -11.88 25.86
CA TYR A 210 7.44 -11.89 24.40
C TYR A 210 6.81 -13.19 23.89
N PHE A 211 5.85 -13.10 22.98
CA PHE A 211 5.18 -14.22 22.34
C PHE A 211 5.59 -14.27 20.85
N PRO A 212 6.59 -15.10 20.47
CA PRO A 212 7.06 -15.18 19.09
C PRO A 212 5.95 -15.53 18.10
N GLY A 213 4.97 -16.34 18.55
CA GLY A 213 3.84 -16.76 17.72
C GLY A 213 2.86 -15.64 17.36
N ALA A 214 2.89 -14.51 18.06
CA ALA A 214 2.12 -13.30 17.78
C ALA A 214 3.02 -12.12 17.40
N ASP A 215 4.34 -12.25 17.55
CA ASP A 215 5.30 -11.16 17.51
C ASP A 215 4.84 -9.94 18.33
N MET A 216 4.50 -10.20 19.60
CA MET A 216 4.05 -9.17 20.55
C MET A 216 4.61 -9.43 21.94
N THR A 217 4.83 -8.35 22.69
CA THR A 217 5.26 -8.41 24.08
C THR A 217 4.15 -7.91 24.99
N LEU A 218 3.84 -8.68 26.03
CA LEU A 218 2.94 -8.27 27.11
C LEU A 218 3.78 -7.85 28.31
N ILE A 219 3.59 -6.61 28.77
CA ILE A 219 4.27 -6.09 29.96
C ILE A 219 3.32 -6.24 31.14
N VAL A 220 3.74 -7.03 32.13
CA VAL A 220 2.90 -7.52 33.22
C VAL A 220 3.39 -6.98 34.54
N ASN A 221 2.48 -6.38 35.31
CA ASN A 221 2.77 -5.94 36.67
C ASN A 221 2.79 -7.16 37.62
N ARG A 222 3.95 -7.42 38.23
CA ARG A 222 4.16 -8.61 39.07
C ARG A 222 3.39 -8.55 40.39
N LEU A 223 3.16 -7.35 40.92
CA LEU A 223 2.45 -7.16 42.20
C LEU A 223 0.95 -7.32 42.05
N LYS A 224 0.40 -6.84 40.94
CA LYS A 224 -1.05 -6.87 40.66
C LYS A 224 -1.48 -8.08 39.84
N ASN A 225 -0.54 -8.83 39.29
CA ASN A 225 -0.77 -9.96 38.39
C ASN A 225 -1.71 -9.58 37.22
N GLU A 226 -1.41 -8.45 36.57
CA GLU A 226 -2.22 -7.91 35.48
C GLU A 226 -1.35 -7.39 34.34
N VAL A 227 -1.85 -7.45 33.12
CA VAL A 227 -1.23 -6.82 31.95
C VAL A 227 -1.33 -5.31 32.10
N THR A 228 -0.20 -4.63 32.03
CA THR A 228 -0.13 -3.16 32.05
C THR A 228 -0.32 -2.62 30.64
N VAL A 229 0.40 -3.18 29.67
CA VAL A 229 0.34 -2.79 28.27
C VAL A 229 0.88 -3.89 27.38
N TRP A 230 0.58 -3.82 26.08
CA TRP A 230 1.21 -4.64 25.05
C TRP A 230 1.99 -3.77 24.06
N ARG A 231 2.96 -4.39 23.39
CA ARG A 231 3.75 -3.81 22.31
C ARG A 231 3.86 -4.79 21.16
N LEU A 232 4.07 -4.25 19.95
CA LEU A 232 4.49 -5.06 18.81
C LEU A 232 5.96 -5.45 18.97
N GLY A 233 6.35 -6.61 18.45
CA GLY A 233 7.71 -7.09 18.52
C GLY A 233 8.19 -7.39 19.95
N GLN A 234 9.50 -7.26 20.14
CA GLN A 234 10.20 -7.56 21.39
C GLN A 234 10.35 -6.34 22.32
N GLU A 235 9.54 -5.30 22.15
CA GLU A 235 9.65 -4.07 22.93
C GLU A 235 9.29 -4.25 24.41
N THR A 236 10.12 -3.69 25.28
CA THR A 236 10.11 -3.89 26.74
C THR A 236 9.68 -2.67 27.57
N LYS A 237 9.25 -1.58 26.92
CA LYS A 237 8.80 -0.31 27.52
C LYS A 237 7.58 0.30 26.83
#